data_AF-A0A1Y1RTN3-F1
#
_entry.id   AF-A0A1Y1RTN3-F1
#
_cell.length_a   1.000
_cell.length_b   1.000
_cell.length_c   1.000
_cell.angle_alpha   90.00
_cell.angle_beta   90.00
_cell.angle_gamma   90.00
#
_symmetry.space_group_name_H-M   'P 1'
#
loop_
_entity.id
_entity.type
_entity.pdbx_description
1 polymer ?
#
loop_
_entity_poly.entity_id
_entity_poly.type
_entity_poly.pdbx_seq_one_letter_code
_entity_poly.pdbx_strand_id
1 'polypeptide(L)'
;MKRYRTPSAARHVAAFALVLAFWLVFPLEAQQGGGAGRGGAGGPGAGESALIGTASVESRGRVIQVGGRLKPKTSIVHTSTFTGVVRDIPVEPGDSVSTGELLFTVDRNEAGQTFQLHTVRSRIDGIVSKVDLLAEEEVSANGAGVTVIGRREYILEAKISDKDAFKVALGQQVSGRRVDGGDLTGRLSLRSPEPDYDTGLFELTFEFPAGPQTFAGAFVLIDLPTELIRGIFVPSESIDRRYGRNFLWLVDPDTRTLIRREVELGTSLGDETLINAGLAEGDRYLRVLSGREQEGAPLPAGGR
;
A
#
# COMPACT_ATOMS: atom_id res chain seq x y z
N MET A 1 -41.26 -20.05 -30.50
CA MET A 1 -42.17 -18.89 -30.61
C MET A 1 -42.29 -18.21 -29.24
N LYS A 2 -41.57 -17.10 -29.05
CA LYS A 2 -41.59 -16.27 -27.83
C LYS A 2 -42.89 -15.46 -27.78
N ARG A 3 -43.63 -15.50 -26.67
CA ARG A 3 -44.77 -14.60 -26.42
C ARG A 3 -44.35 -13.53 -25.41
N TYR A 4 -44.29 -12.29 -25.91
CA TYR A 4 -44.17 -11.08 -25.12
C TYR A 4 -45.43 -10.85 -24.27
N ARG A 5 -45.25 -10.47 -23.00
CA ARG A 5 -46.30 -9.89 -22.16
C ARG A 5 -45.71 -8.79 -21.27
N THR A 6 -46.00 -7.56 -21.63
CA THR A 6 -46.14 -6.36 -20.79
C THR A 6 -47.37 -5.64 -21.36
N PRO A 7 -48.27 -5.07 -20.54
CA PRO A 7 -47.97 -3.79 -19.88
C PRO A 7 -48.68 -3.57 -18.53
N SER A 8 -48.24 -2.57 -17.75
CA SER A 8 -49.14 -1.53 -17.21
C SER A 8 -48.35 -0.47 -16.43
N ALA A 9 -48.54 0.78 -16.83
CA ALA A 9 -48.09 1.97 -16.15
C ALA A 9 -49.17 2.46 -15.17
N ALA A 10 -48.79 2.91 -13.99
CA ALA A 10 -49.63 3.75 -13.14
C ALA A 10 -48.81 4.86 -12.48
N ARG A 11 -49.12 6.08 -12.90
CA ARG A 11 -48.68 7.37 -12.38
C ARG A 11 -49.27 7.60 -10.99
N HIS A 12 -48.54 8.16 -10.03
CA HIS A 12 -49.10 9.05 -9.01
C HIS A 12 -48.15 10.23 -8.75
N VAL A 13 -48.74 11.42 -8.87
CA VAL A 13 -48.21 12.76 -8.61
C VAL A 13 -48.80 13.21 -7.26
N ALA A 14 -47.97 13.79 -6.39
CA ALA A 14 -48.29 14.80 -5.35
C ALA A 14 -47.02 14.96 -4.47
N ALA A 15 -46.31 16.09 -4.34
CA ALA A 15 -46.61 17.52 -4.21
C ALA A 15 -47.19 17.95 -2.85
N PHE A 16 -46.39 18.79 -2.16
CA PHE A 16 -46.69 19.81 -1.13
C PHE A 16 -46.68 19.50 0.38
N ALA A 17 -45.70 20.12 1.08
CA ALA A 17 -45.83 21.01 2.28
C ALA A 17 -44.45 21.04 3.00
N LEU A 18 -43.58 22.05 2.92
CA LEU A 18 -43.63 23.44 3.43
C LEU A 18 -43.67 23.54 4.97
N VAL A 19 -42.50 23.74 5.58
CA VAL A 19 -42.36 24.47 6.86
C VAL A 19 -41.21 25.46 6.74
N LEU A 20 -41.52 26.68 7.17
CA LEU A 20 -40.86 27.96 7.00
C LEU A 20 -39.95 28.30 8.19
N ALA A 21 -39.00 29.21 7.91
CA ALA A 21 -38.44 30.25 8.77
C ALA A 21 -37.37 29.86 9.82
N PHE A 22 -36.16 30.43 9.69
CA PHE A 22 -35.90 31.70 10.36
C PHE A 22 -34.72 32.46 9.74
N TRP A 23 -34.95 33.75 9.51
CA TRP A 23 -34.02 34.75 9.00
C TRP A 23 -33.04 35.21 10.07
N LEU A 24 -31.79 35.49 9.69
CA LEU A 24 -30.96 36.48 10.36
C LEU A 24 -30.16 37.26 9.32
N VAL A 25 -30.69 38.44 9.00
CA VAL A 25 -30.03 39.52 8.26
C VAL A 25 -29.17 40.29 9.23
N PHE A 26 -27.90 40.48 8.89
CA PHE A 26 -27.08 41.57 9.40
C PHE A 26 -26.65 42.45 8.22
N PRO A 27 -26.73 43.78 8.37
CA PRO A 27 -26.71 44.70 7.24
C PRO A 27 -25.31 44.93 6.67
N LEU A 28 -25.31 45.21 5.37
CA LEU A 28 -24.25 45.89 4.64
C LEU A 28 -24.10 47.30 5.21
N GLU A 29 -22.91 47.64 5.69
CA GLU A 29 -22.53 49.03 5.95
C GLU A 29 -21.23 49.32 5.19
N ALA A 30 -21.40 49.95 4.02
CA ALA A 30 -20.33 50.52 3.25
C ALA A 30 -19.99 51.90 3.85
N GLN A 31 -18.77 52.07 4.34
CA GLN A 31 -18.23 53.38 4.64
C GLN A 31 -16.85 53.52 3.98
N GLN A 32 -16.82 54.31 2.90
CA GLN A 32 -15.61 54.90 2.35
C GLN A 32 -15.02 55.87 3.39
N GLY A 33 -13.72 55.73 3.67
CA GLY A 33 -12.94 56.68 4.43
C GLY A 33 -11.46 56.47 4.13
N GLY A 34 -10.89 57.36 3.30
CA GLY A 34 -9.46 57.42 3.05
C GLY A 34 -8.69 57.80 4.31
N GLY A 35 -7.58 57.11 4.55
CA GLY A 35 -6.64 57.38 5.63
C GLY A 35 -5.27 56.87 5.26
N ALA A 36 -4.38 57.79 4.89
CA ALA A 36 -2.96 57.54 4.69
C ALA A 36 -2.34 56.95 5.97
N GLY A 37 -1.76 55.75 5.86
CA GLY A 37 -1.15 55.04 6.97
C GLY A 37 0.11 54.31 6.50
N ARG A 38 1.24 55.02 6.66
CA ARG A 38 2.62 54.55 6.83
C ARG A 38 2.92 53.08 6.47
N GLY A 39 3.83 52.93 5.51
CA GLY A 39 4.53 51.68 5.19
C GLY A 39 5.03 50.98 6.45
N GLY A 40 4.44 49.81 6.70
CA GLY A 40 5.00 48.80 7.57
C GLY A 40 6.15 48.12 6.83
N ALA A 41 7.35 48.32 7.34
CA ALA A 41 8.57 47.67 6.89
C ALA A 41 8.36 46.15 6.81
N GLY A 42 8.61 45.59 5.62
CA GLY A 42 8.86 44.17 5.49
C GLY A 42 10.03 43.79 6.38
N GLY A 43 9.76 42.95 7.38
CA GLY A 43 10.81 42.41 8.24
C GLY A 43 11.87 41.70 7.38
N PRO A 44 13.16 41.93 7.62
CA PRO A 44 14.22 41.13 7.00
C PRO A 44 14.13 39.73 7.61
N GLY A 45 13.81 38.72 6.81
CA GLY A 45 13.79 37.34 7.32
C GLY A 45 13.24 36.28 6.38
N ALA A 46 12.48 36.65 5.34
CA ALA A 46 11.88 35.64 4.46
C ALA A 46 12.90 34.93 3.55
N GLY A 47 13.98 35.60 3.13
CA GLY A 47 15.04 35.00 2.28
C GLY A 47 16.14 34.26 3.06
N GLU A 48 16.36 34.64 4.32
CA GLU A 48 17.42 34.05 5.17
C GLU A 48 16.98 32.69 5.75
N SER A 49 15.68 32.54 6.03
CA SER A 49 15.10 31.32 6.59
C SER A 49 15.08 30.13 5.63
N ALA A 50 15.23 30.35 4.32
CA ALA A 50 15.29 29.27 3.32
C ALA A 50 16.71 28.71 3.14
N LEU A 51 17.73 29.53 3.42
CA LEU A 51 19.15 29.15 3.32
C LEU A 51 19.66 28.46 4.58
N ILE A 52 19.07 28.75 5.74
CA ILE A 52 19.53 28.24 7.04
C ILE A 52 18.53 27.21 7.57
N GLY A 53 19.00 25.99 7.83
CA GLY A 53 18.31 24.97 8.59
C GLY A 53 18.65 25.08 10.07
N THR A 54 17.69 24.71 10.93
CA THR A 54 17.97 24.42 12.33
C THR A 54 17.92 22.92 12.51
N ALA A 55 18.94 22.35 13.13
CA ALA A 55 19.04 20.94 13.42
C ALA A 55 17.98 20.55 14.45
N SER A 56 17.09 19.63 14.09
CA SER A 56 16.06 19.09 14.98
C SER A 56 16.13 17.56 14.96
N VAL A 57 15.96 16.95 16.12
CA VAL A 57 15.90 15.49 16.21
C VAL A 57 14.55 15.03 15.69
N GLU A 58 14.57 14.23 14.63
CA GLU A 58 13.38 13.67 13.98
C GLU A 58 13.40 12.15 14.07
N SER A 59 12.21 11.54 13.97
CA SER A 59 12.08 10.08 13.82
C SER A 59 11.52 9.79 12.44
N ARG A 60 12.27 9.04 11.63
CA ARG A 60 11.92 8.74 10.23
C ARG A 60 11.90 7.24 9.98
N GLY A 61 10.85 6.78 9.32
CA GLY A 61 10.69 5.39 8.95
C GLY A 61 11.47 5.06 7.68
N ARG A 62 12.35 4.06 7.73
CA ARG A 62 12.89 3.44 6.52
C ARG A 62 11.84 2.47 5.97
N VAL A 63 11.40 2.72 4.74
CA VAL A 63 10.43 1.90 4.04
C VAL A 63 11.13 1.20 2.88
N ILE A 64 10.91 -0.10 2.75
CA ILE A 64 11.30 -0.86 1.56
C ILE A 64 10.04 -1.24 0.77
N GLN A 65 10.21 -1.52 -0.52
CA GLN A 65 9.11 -2.00 -1.34
C GLN A 65 9.30 -3.48 -1.68
N VAL A 66 8.26 -4.28 -1.44
CA VAL A 66 8.19 -5.68 -1.86
C VAL A 66 6.96 -5.87 -2.73
N GLY A 67 7.01 -6.78 -3.70
CA GLY A 67 5.93 -6.94 -4.67
C GLY A 67 5.56 -8.40 -4.92
N GLY A 68 4.31 -8.63 -5.26
CA GLY A 68 3.80 -9.96 -5.59
C GLY A 68 2.41 -9.91 -6.20
N ARG A 69 1.89 -11.09 -6.57
CA ARG A 69 0.51 -11.24 -7.05
C ARG A 69 -0.39 -11.72 -5.95
N LEU A 70 -1.59 -11.14 -5.87
CA LEU A 70 -2.64 -11.62 -4.99
C LEU A 70 -3.10 -13.01 -5.44
N LYS A 71 -3.14 -13.96 -4.51
CA LYS A 71 -3.68 -15.30 -4.66
C LYS A 71 -4.89 -15.45 -3.73
N PRO A 72 -5.92 -16.22 -4.09
CA PRO A 72 -6.97 -16.54 -3.14
C PRO A 72 -6.37 -17.32 -1.96
N LYS A 73 -6.73 -16.94 -0.73
CA LYS A 73 -6.22 -17.62 0.48
C LYS A 73 -6.63 -19.10 0.51
N THR A 74 -7.78 -19.43 -0.06
CA THR A 74 -8.31 -20.79 -0.15
C THR A 74 -8.54 -21.16 -1.60
N SER A 75 -7.97 -22.29 -2.04
CA SER A 75 -8.22 -22.91 -3.34
C SER A 75 -8.41 -24.39 -3.14
N ILE A 76 -9.53 -24.94 -3.61
CA ILE A 76 -9.87 -26.34 -3.42
C ILE A 76 -10.22 -26.97 -4.76
N VAL A 77 -9.47 -28.02 -5.12
CA VAL A 77 -9.80 -28.91 -6.23
C VAL A 77 -10.78 -29.97 -5.73
N HIS A 78 -11.97 -30.00 -6.30
CA HIS A 78 -13.00 -31.00 -6.02
C HIS A 78 -12.86 -32.14 -7.00
N THR A 79 -12.43 -33.30 -6.50
CA THR A 79 -12.12 -34.49 -7.27
C THR A 79 -13.21 -35.55 -7.09
N SER A 80 -13.28 -36.50 -8.03
CA SER A 80 -14.09 -37.71 -7.82
C SER A 80 -13.42 -38.61 -6.76
N THR A 81 -14.20 -39.34 -5.97
CA THR A 81 -13.68 -40.31 -4.97
C THR A 81 -13.65 -41.75 -5.49
N PHE A 82 -14.26 -42.01 -6.64
CA PHE A 82 -14.31 -43.31 -7.31
C PHE A 82 -14.19 -43.12 -8.83
N THR A 83 -13.86 -44.20 -9.53
CA THR A 83 -13.78 -44.21 -10.99
C THR A 83 -15.18 -44.32 -11.60
N GLY A 84 -15.45 -43.55 -12.65
CA GLY A 84 -16.74 -43.55 -13.33
C GLY A 84 -16.81 -42.58 -14.51
N VAL A 85 -18.00 -42.42 -15.08
CA VAL A 85 -18.24 -41.53 -16.22
C VAL A 85 -18.91 -40.24 -15.73
N VAL A 86 -18.40 -39.08 -16.13
CA VAL A 86 -18.99 -37.79 -15.79
C VAL A 86 -20.32 -37.62 -16.51
N ARG A 87 -21.39 -37.31 -15.77
CA ARG A 87 -22.75 -37.20 -16.32
C ARG A 87 -23.18 -35.77 -16.57
N ASP A 88 -23.08 -34.94 -15.56
CA ASP A 88 -23.56 -33.56 -15.59
C ASP A 88 -22.58 -32.64 -14.87
N ILE A 89 -22.36 -31.45 -15.44
CA ILE A 89 -21.49 -30.40 -14.90
C ILE A 89 -22.29 -29.09 -14.97
N PRO A 90 -23.13 -28.79 -13.96
CA PRO A 90 -24.02 -27.62 -13.97
C PRO A 90 -23.30 -26.28 -13.70
N VAL A 91 -21.97 -26.24 -13.76
CA VAL A 91 -21.16 -25.05 -13.44
C VAL A 91 -20.14 -24.76 -14.53
N GLU A 92 -19.87 -23.47 -14.74
CA GLU A 92 -18.88 -22.96 -15.68
C GLU A 92 -17.82 -22.11 -14.96
N PRO A 93 -16.61 -21.96 -15.52
CA PRO A 93 -15.62 -21.03 -15.00
C PRO A 93 -16.18 -19.61 -14.88
N GLY A 94 -16.08 -19.01 -13.69
CA GLY A 94 -16.65 -17.70 -13.36
C GLY A 94 -17.93 -17.77 -12.52
N ASP A 95 -18.58 -18.93 -12.43
CA ASP A 95 -19.79 -19.08 -11.61
C ASP A 95 -19.48 -18.93 -10.12
N SER A 96 -20.39 -18.26 -9.40
CA SER A 96 -20.32 -18.20 -7.94
C SER A 96 -21.05 -19.39 -7.35
N VAL A 97 -20.36 -20.13 -6.48
CA VAL A 97 -20.90 -21.31 -5.81
C VAL A 97 -20.89 -21.13 -4.29
N SER A 98 -21.87 -21.76 -3.64
CA SER A 98 -21.97 -21.85 -2.18
C SER A 98 -21.52 -23.22 -1.68
N THR A 99 -21.15 -23.30 -0.41
CA THR A 99 -20.86 -24.58 0.24
C THR A 99 -22.05 -25.54 0.13
N GLY A 100 -21.80 -26.76 -0.35
CA GLY A 100 -22.82 -27.78 -0.60
C GLY A 100 -23.47 -27.73 -1.98
N GLU A 101 -23.18 -26.71 -2.80
CA GLU A 101 -23.70 -26.61 -4.16
C GLU A 101 -23.15 -27.70 -5.07
N LEU A 102 -23.96 -28.21 -6.00
CA LEU A 102 -23.59 -29.28 -6.92
C LEU A 102 -22.58 -28.75 -7.95
N LEU A 103 -21.44 -29.42 -8.09
CA LEU A 103 -20.42 -29.05 -9.07
C LEU A 103 -20.44 -29.98 -10.29
N PHE A 104 -20.50 -31.29 -10.05
CA PHE A 104 -20.63 -32.29 -11.10
C PHE A 104 -21.15 -33.61 -10.53
N THR A 105 -21.59 -34.48 -11.43
CA THR A 105 -22.05 -35.83 -11.10
C THR A 105 -21.24 -36.88 -11.85
N VAL A 106 -20.99 -38.00 -11.19
CA VAL A 106 -20.27 -39.13 -11.76
C VAL A 106 -21.12 -40.39 -11.59
N ASP A 107 -21.26 -41.13 -12.68
CA ASP A 107 -21.90 -42.44 -12.72
C ASP A 107 -20.84 -43.53 -12.53
N ARG A 108 -20.96 -44.30 -11.45
CA ARG A 108 -19.96 -45.32 -11.11
C ARG A 108 -20.09 -46.50 -12.08
N ASN A 109 -19.02 -46.79 -12.81
CA ASN A 109 -18.98 -47.92 -13.74
C ASN A 109 -18.29 -49.13 -13.07
N GLU A 110 -19.03 -49.88 -12.25
CA GLU A 110 -18.55 -51.14 -11.65
C GLU A 110 -19.45 -52.33 -12.03
N ALA A 111 -18.83 -53.43 -12.45
CA ALA A 111 -19.53 -54.63 -12.87
C ALA A 111 -20.42 -55.18 -11.73
N GLY A 112 -21.73 -55.23 -11.97
CA GLY A 112 -22.72 -55.78 -11.04
C GLY A 112 -23.32 -54.79 -10.03
N GLN A 113 -22.97 -53.51 -10.08
CA GLN A 113 -23.62 -52.47 -9.27
C GLN A 113 -24.65 -51.69 -10.09
N THR A 114 -25.79 -51.39 -9.47
CA THR A 114 -26.83 -50.51 -10.02
C THR A 114 -26.27 -49.10 -10.22
N PHE A 115 -26.67 -48.42 -11.31
CA PHE A 115 -26.38 -46.99 -11.57
C PHE A 115 -26.60 -46.14 -10.31
N GLN A 116 -25.51 -45.79 -9.62
CA GLN A 116 -25.52 -44.89 -8.48
C GLN A 116 -24.85 -43.59 -8.92
N LEU A 117 -25.68 -42.57 -9.14
CA LEU A 117 -25.20 -41.24 -9.43
C LEU A 117 -24.64 -40.63 -8.15
N HIS A 118 -23.36 -40.33 -8.17
CA HIS A 118 -22.68 -39.70 -7.06
C HIS A 118 -22.47 -38.22 -7.37
N THR A 119 -22.82 -37.38 -6.40
CA THR A 119 -22.72 -35.93 -6.53
C THR A 119 -21.46 -35.41 -5.86
N VAL A 120 -20.66 -34.62 -6.58
CA VAL A 120 -19.55 -33.87 -5.99
C VAL A 120 -20.01 -32.44 -5.75
N ARG A 121 -19.84 -31.96 -4.52
CA ARG A 121 -20.33 -30.67 -4.06
C ARG A 121 -19.21 -29.75 -3.61
N SER A 122 -19.43 -28.45 -3.69
CA SER A 122 -18.46 -27.46 -3.23
C SER A 122 -18.25 -27.56 -1.72
N ARG A 123 -16.98 -27.56 -1.28
CA ARG A 123 -16.58 -27.55 0.13
C ARG A 123 -16.42 -26.14 0.69
N ILE A 124 -16.44 -25.11 -0.16
CA ILE A 124 -16.28 -23.70 0.21
C ILE A 124 -17.20 -22.79 -0.60
N ASP A 125 -17.48 -21.60 -0.07
CA ASP A 125 -18.08 -20.52 -0.83
C ASP A 125 -17.01 -19.87 -1.73
N GLY A 126 -17.32 -19.66 -3.01
CA GLY A 126 -16.29 -19.18 -3.92
C GLY A 126 -16.75 -18.91 -5.33
N ILE A 127 -15.75 -18.90 -6.22
CA ILE A 127 -15.89 -18.79 -7.67
C ILE A 127 -15.25 -20.01 -8.29
N VAL A 128 -15.90 -20.60 -9.30
CA VAL A 128 -15.32 -21.68 -10.10
C VAL A 128 -14.17 -21.11 -10.93
N SER A 129 -12.95 -21.51 -10.59
CA SER A 129 -11.75 -21.06 -11.29
C SER A 129 -11.47 -21.89 -12.53
N LYS A 130 -11.77 -23.19 -12.49
CA LYS A 130 -11.43 -24.13 -13.56
C LYS A 130 -12.32 -25.36 -13.47
N VAL A 131 -12.72 -25.88 -14.64
CA VAL A 131 -13.40 -27.15 -14.81
C VAL A 131 -12.50 -28.01 -15.68
N ASP A 132 -11.90 -29.05 -15.10
CA ASP A 132 -10.99 -29.99 -15.78
C ASP A 132 -11.70 -31.31 -16.14
N LEU A 133 -12.99 -31.22 -16.49
CA LEU A 133 -13.84 -32.35 -16.82
C LEU A 133 -14.65 -32.04 -18.08
N LEU A 134 -14.92 -33.08 -18.86
CA LEU A 134 -15.88 -33.07 -19.95
C LEU A 134 -17.04 -34.02 -19.61
N ALA A 135 -18.25 -33.69 -20.09
CA ALA A 135 -19.37 -34.61 -20.00
C ALA A 135 -19.07 -35.88 -20.82
N GLU A 136 -19.49 -37.04 -20.31
CA GLU A 136 -19.21 -38.38 -20.85
C GLU A 136 -17.73 -38.80 -20.81
N GLU A 137 -16.86 -38.02 -20.14
CA GLU A 137 -15.47 -38.40 -19.89
C GLU A 137 -15.38 -39.42 -18.75
N GLU A 138 -14.45 -40.37 -18.87
CA GLU A 138 -14.10 -41.28 -17.77
C GLU A 138 -13.12 -40.60 -16.81
N VAL A 139 -13.53 -40.44 -15.55
CA VAL A 139 -12.71 -39.88 -14.48
C VAL A 139 -12.30 -40.98 -13.51
N SER A 140 -11.03 -40.98 -13.10
CA SER A 140 -10.51 -41.89 -12.08
C SER A 140 -10.78 -41.38 -10.67
N ALA A 141 -10.67 -42.28 -9.68
CA ALA A 141 -10.62 -41.87 -8.29
C ALA A 141 -9.45 -40.87 -8.06
N ASN A 142 -9.76 -39.73 -7.44
CA ASN A 142 -8.87 -38.58 -7.26
C ASN A 142 -8.46 -37.85 -8.55
N GLY A 143 -9.10 -38.15 -9.69
CA GLY A 143 -8.92 -37.38 -10.92
C GLY A 143 -9.29 -35.91 -10.72
N ALA A 144 -8.62 -35.02 -11.47
CA ALA A 144 -8.90 -33.58 -11.44
C ALA A 144 -10.38 -33.32 -11.76
N GLY A 145 -10.98 -32.33 -11.10
CA GLY A 145 -12.39 -32.02 -11.27
C GLY A 145 -12.63 -30.51 -11.37
N VAL A 146 -13.41 -29.98 -10.43
CA VAL A 146 -13.75 -28.55 -10.41
C VAL A 146 -12.94 -27.82 -9.34
N THR A 147 -12.18 -26.80 -9.73
CA THR A 147 -11.44 -25.95 -8.81
C THR A 147 -12.29 -24.76 -8.40
N VAL A 148 -12.54 -24.61 -7.10
CA VAL A 148 -13.22 -23.45 -6.52
C VAL A 148 -12.23 -22.64 -5.70
N ILE A 149 -12.19 -21.34 -5.94
CA ILE A 149 -11.36 -20.39 -5.20
C ILE A 149 -12.23 -19.53 -4.28
N GLY A 150 -11.74 -19.27 -3.08
CA GLY A 150 -12.40 -18.39 -2.11
C GLY A 150 -12.32 -16.93 -2.54
N ARG A 151 -13.30 -16.13 -2.11
CA ARG A 151 -13.46 -14.71 -2.49
C ARG A 151 -13.35 -13.72 -1.32
N ARG A 152 -13.06 -14.20 -0.12
CA ARG A 152 -13.10 -13.39 1.13
C ARG A 152 -11.75 -12.83 1.54
N GLU A 153 -10.68 -13.57 1.27
CA GLU A 153 -9.33 -13.23 1.70
C GLU A 153 -8.36 -13.61 0.60
N TYR A 154 -7.36 -12.75 0.43
CA TYR A 154 -6.28 -12.93 -0.52
C TYR A 154 -4.95 -12.89 0.20
N ILE A 155 -3.99 -13.64 -0.32
CA ILE A 155 -2.61 -13.63 0.17
C ILE A 155 -1.68 -13.11 -0.92
N LEU A 156 -0.60 -12.45 -0.51
CA LEU A 156 0.51 -12.10 -1.37
C LEU A 156 1.78 -12.64 -0.74
N GLU A 157 2.52 -13.43 -1.51
CA GLU A 157 3.84 -13.92 -1.13
C GLU A 157 4.89 -13.00 -1.74
N ALA A 158 5.86 -12.60 -0.92
CA ALA A 158 7.01 -11.82 -1.35
C ALA A 158 8.28 -12.31 -0.66
N LYS A 159 9.43 -11.91 -1.18
CA LYS A 159 10.74 -12.25 -0.61
C LYS A 159 11.42 -11.01 -0.06
N ILE A 160 12.15 -11.17 1.03
CA ILE A 160 12.92 -10.11 1.70
C ILE A 160 14.31 -10.61 2.05
N SER A 161 15.31 -9.71 2.02
CA SER A 161 16.69 -10.06 2.44
C SER A 161 16.81 -10.20 3.96
N ASP A 162 17.78 -10.98 4.40
CA ASP A 162 18.18 -11.14 5.80
C ASP A 162 18.39 -9.80 6.53
N LYS A 163 18.96 -8.79 5.85
CA LYS A 163 19.22 -7.44 6.39
C LYS A 163 17.97 -6.75 6.93
N ASP A 164 16.81 -7.04 6.36
CA ASP A 164 15.55 -6.38 6.68
C ASP A 164 14.52 -7.33 7.31
N ALA A 165 14.64 -8.65 7.08
CA ALA A 165 13.70 -9.66 7.55
C ALA A 165 13.43 -9.56 9.05
N PHE A 166 14.47 -9.39 9.88
CA PHE A 166 14.33 -9.33 11.34
C PHE A 166 13.70 -8.04 11.86
N LYS A 167 13.63 -7.00 11.01
CA LYS A 167 13.16 -5.67 11.40
C LYS A 167 11.65 -5.49 11.20
N VAL A 168 11.00 -6.41 10.50
CA VAL A 168 9.53 -6.39 10.31
C VAL A 168 8.82 -7.25 11.36
N ALA A 169 7.61 -6.87 11.73
CA ALA A 169 6.84 -7.54 12.78
C ALA A 169 5.65 -8.32 12.23
N LEU A 170 5.41 -9.54 12.74
CA LEU A 170 4.17 -10.26 12.47
C LEU A 170 2.96 -9.45 12.96
N GLY A 171 1.88 -9.45 12.17
CA GLY A 171 0.68 -8.65 12.42
C GLY A 171 0.80 -7.18 12.04
N GLN A 172 1.96 -6.71 11.60
CA GLN A 172 2.17 -5.33 11.15
C GLN A 172 1.21 -4.99 10.00
N GLN A 173 0.50 -3.85 10.14
CA GLN A 173 -0.32 -3.31 9.06
C GLN A 173 0.57 -2.74 7.96
N VAL A 174 0.17 -2.98 6.72
CA VAL A 174 0.89 -2.52 5.54
C VAL A 174 -0.05 -1.90 4.53
N SER A 175 0.47 -0.94 3.76
CA SER A 175 -0.21 -0.39 2.59
C SER A 175 0.33 -1.04 1.33
N GLY A 176 -0.56 -1.56 0.50
CA GLY A 176 -0.28 -2.10 -0.81
C GLY A 176 -0.82 -1.16 -1.88
N ARG A 177 -0.03 -0.91 -2.91
CA ARG A 177 -0.38 -0.07 -4.06
C ARG A 177 -0.46 -0.92 -5.31
N ARG A 178 -1.57 -0.84 -6.03
CA ARG A 178 -1.70 -1.49 -7.33
C ARG A 178 -1.05 -0.66 -8.44
N VAL A 179 -0.58 -1.35 -9.48
CA VAL A 179 0.08 -0.72 -10.64
C VAL A 179 -0.90 0.14 -11.43
N ASP A 180 -2.16 -0.28 -11.53
CA ASP A 180 -3.24 0.44 -12.20
C ASP A 180 -3.99 1.42 -11.29
N GLY A 181 -3.44 1.68 -10.10
CA GLY A 181 -4.00 2.57 -9.10
C GLY A 181 -4.86 1.87 -8.06
N GLY A 182 -5.01 2.53 -6.92
CA GLY A 182 -5.76 2.02 -5.78
C GLY A 182 -4.84 1.50 -4.67
N ASP A 183 -5.20 1.90 -3.45
CA ASP A 183 -4.53 1.47 -2.22
C ASP A 183 -5.32 0.34 -1.56
N LEU A 184 -4.58 -0.62 -1.00
CA LEU A 184 -5.07 -1.79 -0.30
C LEU A 184 -4.43 -1.80 1.07
N THR A 185 -5.22 -2.03 2.11
CA THR A 185 -4.67 -2.25 3.45
C THR A 185 -4.63 -3.75 3.71
N GLY A 186 -3.47 -4.23 4.16
CA GLY A 186 -3.26 -5.62 4.53
C GLY A 186 -2.45 -5.73 5.81
N ARG A 187 -2.08 -6.96 6.14
CA ARG A 187 -1.19 -7.25 7.27
C ARG A 187 -0.16 -8.31 6.92
N LEU A 188 1.02 -8.21 7.53
CA LEU A 188 2.00 -9.30 7.49
C LEU A 188 1.52 -10.45 8.38
N SER A 189 1.20 -11.60 7.78
CA SER A 189 0.68 -12.77 8.49
C SER A 189 1.76 -13.81 8.78
N LEU A 190 2.74 -13.94 7.88
CA LEU A 190 3.85 -14.86 7.99
C LEU A 190 5.14 -14.14 7.60
N ARG A 191 6.17 -14.35 8.41
CA ARG A 191 7.56 -14.22 8.04
C ARG A 191 8.16 -15.58 8.35
N SER A 192 8.70 -16.24 7.34
CA SER A 192 9.40 -17.50 7.50
C SER A 192 10.44 -17.41 8.64
N PRO A 193 10.56 -18.44 9.49
CA PRO A 193 11.56 -18.45 10.57
C PRO A 193 12.98 -18.67 10.04
N GLU A 194 13.11 -19.29 8.86
CA GLU A 194 14.37 -19.59 8.19
C GLU A 194 14.33 -19.06 6.74
N PRO A 195 15.48 -18.63 6.19
CA PRO A 195 15.56 -18.28 4.78
C PRO A 195 15.57 -19.53 3.91
N ASP A 196 15.23 -19.35 2.64
CA ASP A 196 15.60 -20.28 1.59
C ASP A 196 17.14 -20.26 1.44
N TYR A 197 17.82 -21.37 1.76
CA TYR A 197 19.29 -21.41 1.82
C TYR A 197 19.99 -21.32 0.45
N ASP A 198 19.27 -21.52 -0.65
CA ASP A 198 19.82 -21.36 -2.00
C ASP A 198 19.84 -19.88 -2.40
N THR A 199 18.83 -19.10 -1.99
CA THR A 199 18.67 -17.69 -2.35
C THR A 199 19.05 -16.71 -1.24
N GLY A 200 19.13 -17.16 0.01
CA GLY A 200 19.33 -16.33 1.21
C GLY A 200 18.15 -15.44 1.58
N LEU A 201 16.97 -15.65 0.97
CA LEU A 201 15.80 -14.80 1.13
C LEU A 201 14.77 -15.41 2.07
N PHE A 202 14.18 -14.58 2.92
CA PHE A 202 13.02 -14.94 3.73
C PHE A 202 11.74 -14.74 2.93
N GLU A 203 10.80 -15.66 3.08
CA GLU A 203 9.44 -15.51 2.58
C GLU A 203 8.56 -14.72 3.55
N LEU A 204 7.78 -13.80 2.99
CA LEU A 204 6.74 -13.03 3.66
C LEU A 204 5.38 -13.37 3.03
N THR A 205 4.36 -13.58 3.86
CA THR A 205 2.97 -13.70 3.40
C THR A 205 2.13 -12.58 3.99
N PHE A 206 1.55 -11.77 3.12
CA PHE A 206 0.64 -10.70 3.49
C PHE A 206 -0.81 -11.13 3.23
N GLU A 207 -1.70 -10.80 4.15
CA GLU A 207 -3.13 -11.03 4.01
C GLU A 207 -3.86 -9.73 3.69
N PHE A 208 -4.77 -9.80 2.72
CA PHE A 208 -5.63 -8.69 2.31
C PHE A 208 -7.09 -9.13 2.34
N PRO A 209 -7.99 -8.34 2.95
CA PRO A 209 -9.41 -8.61 2.91
C PRO A 209 -9.97 -8.38 1.50
N ALA A 210 -11.07 -9.05 1.18
CA ALA A 210 -11.81 -8.80 -0.05
C ALA A 210 -12.34 -7.36 -0.09
N GLY A 211 -12.28 -6.76 -1.28
CA GLY A 211 -12.76 -5.42 -1.55
C GLY A 211 -12.87 -5.17 -3.05
N PRO A 212 -13.42 -4.01 -3.46
CA PRO A 212 -13.60 -3.69 -4.88
C PRO A 212 -12.31 -3.69 -5.69
N GLN A 213 -11.18 -3.47 -5.00
CA GLN A 213 -9.84 -3.39 -5.58
C GLN A 213 -9.00 -4.65 -5.33
N THR A 214 -9.57 -5.69 -4.70
CA THR A 214 -8.84 -6.92 -4.31
C THR A 214 -9.36 -8.11 -5.11
N PHE A 215 -8.61 -8.53 -6.13
CA PHE A 215 -8.94 -9.71 -6.93
C PHE A 215 -7.70 -10.57 -7.20
N ALA A 216 -7.91 -11.86 -7.43
CA ALA A 216 -6.84 -12.81 -7.72
C ALA A 216 -6.08 -12.41 -8.98
N GLY A 217 -4.76 -12.57 -8.95
CA GLY A 217 -3.85 -12.24 -10.04
C GLY A 217 -3.39 -10.78 -10.06
N ALA A 218 -4.03 -9.85 -9.34
CA ALA A 218 -3.58 -8.45 -9.28
C ALA A 218 -2.15 -8.34 -8.72
N PHE A 219 -1.32 -7.49 -9.32
CA PHE A 219 0.03 -7.21 -8.81
C PHE A 219 -0.02 -6.02 -7.86
N VAL A 220 0.57 -6.18 -6.68
CA VAL A 220 0.57 -5.18 -5.61
C VAL A 220 2.00 -4.95 -5.12
N LEU A 221 2.38 -3.69 -4.99
CA LEU A 221 3.62 -3.24 -4.34
C LEU A 221 3.29 -2.84 -2.90
N ILE A 222 3.94 -3.46 -1.94
CA ILE A 222 3.74 -3.21 -0.51
C ILE A 222 4.85 -2.30 -0.02
N ASP A 223 4.45 -1.16 0.53
CA ASP A 223 5.33 -0.29 1.30
C ASP A 223 5.49 -0.90 2.70
N LEU A 224 6.67 -1.43 2.98
CA LEU A 224 7.00 -2.17 4.19
C LEU A 224 7.96 -1.36 5.07
N PRO A 225 7.47 -0.73 6.15
CA PRO A 225 8.32 -0.09 7.14
C PRO A 225 9.19 -1.14 7.82
N THR A 226 10.51 -0.93 7.75
CA THR A 226 11.51 -1.84 8.33
C THR A 226 12.14 -1.27 9.57
N GLU A 227 12.27 0.05 9.69
CA GLU A 227 13.05 0.63 10.77
C GLU A 227 12.57 2.04 11.08
N LEU A 228 12.57 2.43 12.35
CA LEU A 228 12.37 3.82 12.75
C LEU A 228 13.71 4.37 13.22
N ILE A 229 14.28 5.28 12.43
CA ILE A 229 15.59 5.88 12.70
C ILE A 229 15.35 7.24 13.34
N ARG A 230 15.91 7.45 14.52
CA ARG A 230 15.84 8.73 15.23
C ARG A 230 17.17 9.45 15.16
N GLY A 231 17.17 10.72 14.76
CA GLY A 231 18.36 11.56 14.71
C GLY A 231 18.14 12.84 13.92
N ILE A 232 19.22 13.57 13.65
CA ILE A 232 19.16 14.82 12.88
C ILE A 232 19.42 14.48 11.42
N PHE A 233 18.47 14.84 10.56
CA PHE A 233 18.58 14.69 9.11
C PHE A 233 18.84 16.05 8.49
N VAL A 234 19.73 16.08 7.51
CA VAL A 234 20.04 17.28 6.72
C VAL A 234 19.93 16.99 5.24
N PRO A 235 19.56 17.96 4.38
CA PRO A 235 19.64 17.80 2.93
C PRO A 235 21.02 17.32 2.52
N SER A 236 21.10 16.29 1.70
CA SER A 236 22.40 15.72 1.31
C SER A 236 23.25 16.72 0.52
N GLU A 237 22.61 17.70 -0.13
CA GLU A 237 23.25 18.83 -0.80
C GLU A 237 23.90 19.86 0.14
N SER A 238 23.55 19.85 1.43
CA SER A 238 24.17 20.70 2.46
C SER A 238 25.56 20.20 2.88
N ILE A 239 25.92 18.97 2.53
CA ILE A 239 27.15 18.30 2.95
C ILE A 239 28.28 18.65 1.98
N ASP A 240 29.27 19.38 2.45
CA ASP A 240 30.49 19.69 1.70
C ASP A 240 31.49 18.53 1.85
N ARG A 241 31.75 17.82 0.74
CA ARG A 241 32.68 16.67 0.73
C ARG A 241 34.04 17.09 0.17
N ARG A 242 35.07 17.08 1.01
CA ARG A 242 36.44 17.47 0.63
C ARG A 242 37.49 16.52 1.18
N TYR A 243 38.40 16.08 0.31
CA TYR A 243 39.53 15.23 0.68
C TYR A 243 39.12 13.96 1.45
N GLY A 244 38.00 13.35 1.06
CA GLY A 244 37.47 12.13 1.71
C GLY A 244 36.75 12.35 3.03
N ARG A 245 36.67 13.60 3.54
CA ARG A 245 35.93 13.98 4.75
C ARG A 245 34.64 14.72 4.39
N ASN A 246 33.71 14.75 5.35
CA ASN A 246 32.40 15.37 5.19
C ASN A 246 32.24 16.51 6.18
N PHE A 247 31.74 17.64 5.70
CA PHE A 247 31.59 18.85 6.50
C PHE A 247 30.20 19.45 6.34
N LEU A 248 29.74 20.14 7.38
CA LEU A 248 28.63 21.08 7.30
C LEU A 248 29.13 22.49 7.60
N TRP A 249 28.47 23.47 6.99
CA TRP A 249 28.65 24.89 7.31
C TRP A 249 27.61 25.29 8.35
N LEU A 250 28.07 25.45 9.58
CA LEU A 250 27.25 25.91 10.70
C LEU A 250 27.31 27.42 10.81
N VAL A 251 26.33 27.98 11.50
CA VAL A 251 26.20 29.41 11.76
C VAL A 251 26.48 29.65 13.23
N ASP A 252 27.51 30.41 13.52
CA ASP A 252 27.80 30.86 14.87
C ASP A 252 26.63 31.74 15.37
N PRO A 253 26.01 31.40 16.52
CA PRO A 253 24.85 32.13 17.02
C PRO A 253 25.19 33.55 17.48
N ASP A 254 26.42 33.79 17.93
CA ASP A 254 26.87 35.05 18.51
C ASP A 254 27.42 35.99 17.44
N THR A 255 28.30 35.48 16.57
CA THR A 255 29.00 36.30 15.55
C THR A 255 28.27 36.32 14.20
N ARG A 256 27.29 35.43 13.97
CA ARG A 256 26.61 35.25 12.68
C ARG A 256 27.57 34.97 11.51
N THR A 257 28.66 34.25 11.79
CA THR A 257 29.64 33.81 10.79
C THR A 257 29.54 32.31 10.53
N LEU A 258 30.07 31.87 9.39
CA LEU A 258 30.12 30.47 9.00
C LEU A 258 31.28 29.73 9.71
N ILE A 259 30.97 28.58 10.28
CA ILE A 259 31.92 27.64 10.91
C ILE A 259 31.85 26.33 10.16
N ARG A 260 32.98 25.83 9.65
CA ARG A 260 33.04 24.50 9.05
C ARG A 260 33.23 23.45 10.13
N ARG A 261 32.27 22.53 10.24
CA ARG A 261 32.32 21.42 11.19
C ARG A 261 32.39 20.10 10.45
N GLU A 262 33.35 19.25 10.84
CA GLU A 262 33.41 17.88 10.36
C GLU A 262 32.25 17.08 10.97
N VAL A 263 31.63 16.23 10.15
CA VAL A 263 30.47 15.42 10.55
C VAL A 263 30.66 13.96 10.16
N GLU A 264 30.11 13.08 10.99
CA GLU A 264 30.00 11.66 10.67
C GLU A 264 28.62 11.39 10.08
N LEU A 265 28.60 10.85 8.86
CA LEU A 265 27.35 10.55 8.16
C LEU A 265 26.81 9.18 8.56
N GLY A 266 25.49 9.09 8.65
CA GLY A 266 24.73 7.87 8.84
C GLY A 266 23.99 7.44 7.58
N THR A 267 22.83 6.82 7.77
CA THR A 267 22.00 6.33 6.66
C THR A 267 21.33 7.50 5.92
N SER A 268 21.37 7.48 4.60
CA SER A 268 20.59 8.39 3.76
C SER A 268 19.17 7.84 3.55
N LEU A 269 18.18 8.71 3.69
CA LEU A 269 16.76 8.43 3.47
C LEU A 269 16.22 9.44 2.45
N GLY A 270 16.12 9.03 1.19
CA GLY A 270 15.72 9.92 0.09
C GLY A 270 16.82 10.94 -0.23
N ASP A 271 16.48 12.22 -0.18
CA ASP A 271 17.36 13.37 -0.42
C ASP A 271 18.08 13.86 0.84
N GLU A 272 17.74 13.31 2.02
CA GLU A 272 18.33 13.71 3.29
C GLU A 272 19.24 12.62 3.88
N THR A 273 20.24 13.04 4.64
CA THR A 273 21.24 12.16 5.25
C THR A 273 21.25 12.35 6.76
N LEU A 274 21.21 11.23 7.49
CA LEU A 274 21.36 11.22 8.94
C LEU A 274 22.77 11.69 9.33
N ILE A 275 22.89 12.52 10.35
CA ILE A 275 24.16 12.89 10.97
C ILE A 275 24.33 12.14 12.28
N ASN A 276 25.34 11.27 12.36
CA ASN A 276 25.65 10.47 13.55
C ASN A 276 26.44 11.28 14.59
N ALA A 277 27.32 12.17 14.13
CA ALA A 277 28.13 13.03 15.00
C ALA A 277 28.51 14.35 14.31
N GLY A 278 28.81 15.37 15.11
CA GLY A 278 29.25 16.68 14.64
C GLY A 278 28.13 17.71 14.41
N LEU A 279 26.88 17.39 14.77
CA LEU A 279 25.75 18.32 14.72
C LEU A 279 24.84 18.09 15.94
N ALA A 280 24.51 19.14 16.68
CA ALA A 280 23.63 19.08 17.85
C ALA A 280 22.24 19.67 17.57
N GLU A 281 21.25 19.27 18.36
CA GLU A 281 19.91 19.87 18.29
C GLU A 281 19.98 21.38 18.58
N GLY A 282 19.33 22.19 17.76
CA GLY A 282 19.35 23.64 17.81
C GLY A 282 20.48 24.30 16.99
N ASP A 283 21.49 23.54 16.54
CA ASP A 283 22.55 24.08 15.67
C ASP A 283 21.95 24.62 14.37
N ARG A 284 22.43 25.78 13.93
CA ARG A 284 22.04 26.36 12.63
C ARG A 284 23.07 25.99 11.58
N TYR A 285 22.62 25.57 10.40
CA TYR A 285 23.48 25.16 9.30
C TYR A 285 22.96 25.66 7.96
N LEU A 286 23.83 25.77 6.95
CA LEU A 286 23.42 26.11 5.58
C LEU A 286 22.78 24.90 4.90
N ARG A 287 21.53 25.04 4.44
CA ARG A 287 20.82 23.99 3.67
C ARG A 287 21.34 23.87 2.24
N VAL A 288 21.74 24.99 1.63
CA VAL A 288 22.18 25.08 0.24
C VAL A 288 23.57 25.69 0.18
N LEU A 289 24.47 25.07 -0.57
CA LEU A 289 25.84 25.53 -0.74
C LEU A 289 26.02 26.23 -2.10
N SER A 290 26.71 27.37 -2.09
CA SER A 290 27.17 28.08 -3.29
C SER A 290 28.53 27.58 -3.81
N GLY A 291 29.25 26.79 -2.99
CA GLY A 291 30.58 26.28 -3.27
C GLY A 291 31.72 27.28 -3.01
N ARG A 292 31.39 28.47 -2.49
CA ARG A 292 32.32 29.57 -2.20
C ARG A 292 32.39 29.94 -0.73
N GLU A 293 31.84 29.11 0.14
CA GLU A 293 31.83 29.30 1.59
C GLU A 293 33.27 29.31 2.15
N GLN A 294 33.51 30.20 3.12
CA GLN A 294 34.81 30.33 3.80
C GLN A 294 34.61 30.41 5.31
N GLU A 295 35.56 29.85 6.06
CA GLU A 295 35.58 29.91 7.52
C GLU A 295 35.60 31.36 8.00
N GLY A 296 34.71 31.70 8.94
CA GLY A 296 34.60 33.06 9.49
C GLY A 296 33.93 34.08 8.56
N ALA A 297 33.48 33.67 7.36
CA ALA A 297 32.73 34.56 6.49
C ALA A 297 31.37 34.93 7.12
N PRO A 298 30.89 36.17 6.95
CA PRO A 298 29.54 36.52 7.39
C PRO A 298 28.50 35.71 6.61
N LEU A 299 27.36 35.44 7.25
CA LEU A 299 26.20 34.82 6.60
C LEU A 299 25.89 35.49 5.26
N PRO A 300 25.64 34.71 4.19
CA PRO A 300 25.19 35.28 2.92
C PRO A 300 23.89 36.05 3.15
N ALA A 301 23.88 37.36 2.88
CA ALA A 301 22.64 38.12 2.90
C ALA A 301 21.70 37.53 1.83
N GLY A 302 20.56 36.99 2.24
CA GLY A 302 19.58 36.39 1.33
C GLY A 302 19.31 37.32 0.15
N GLY A 303 19.64 36.87 -1.06
CA GLY A 303 19.46 37.64 -2.28
C GLY A 303 18.00 38.02 -2.48
N ARG A 304 17.78 39.27 -2.90
CA ARG A 304 16.48 39.79 -3.35
C ARG A 304 15.94 39.03 -4.55
#